data_AF-A0A7K9YAU8-F1
#
_entry.id   AF-A0A7K9YAU8-F1
#
_cell.length_a   1.000
_cell.length_b   1.000
_cell.length_c   1.000
_cell.angle_alpha   90.00
_cell.angle_beta   90.00
_cell.angle_gamma   90.00
#
_symmetry.space_group_name_H-M   'P 1'
#
loop_
_entity.id
_entity.type
_entity.pdbx_description
1 polymer ?
#
loop_
_entity_poly.entity_id
_entity_poly.type
_entity_poly.pdbx_seq_one_letter_code
_entity_poly.pdbx_strand_id
1 'polypeptide(L)'
;IPQRLAALVSAAQEEALQSRQQIQALREEVVQLQEQLSRARQDGERWASALQRTQREVQEREAMRGAEQARQQELIRDMKGRLLELLREKDALWHKTEGIDLQTPSPAPRDVGLCSRCGKDFRLLSRRYSCRWAQGDTREYSRVTDHHHTPTVCSLTRLCQGKVCHTCSVDMGKQGRCCLLCYQQRHPQAM
;
A
#
# COMPACT_ATOMS: atom_id res chain seq x y z
N ILE A 1 -27.99 45.88 103.33
CA ILE A 1 -28.35 44.47 103.04
C ILE A 1 -29.25 44.33 101.79
N PRO A 2 -30.38 45.05 101.63
CA PRO A 2 -31.28 44.86 100.47
C PRO A 2 -30.70 45.27 99.11
N GLN A 3 -29.90 46.35 99.04
CA GLN A 3 -29.29 46.80 97.78
C GLN A 3 -28.26 45.81 97.20
N ARG A 4 -27.50 45.11 98.04
CA ARG A 4 -26.54 44.08 97.60
C ARG A 4 -27.26 42.86 97.03
N LEU A 5 -28.39 42.46 97.62
CA LEU A 5 -29.21 41.37 97.10
C LEU A 5 -29.82 41.73 95.74
N ALA A 6 -30.33 42.96 95.58
CA ALA A 6 -30.87 43.44 94.30
C ALA A 6 -29.79 43.46 93.20
N ALA A 7 -28.57 43.90 93.51
CA ALA A 7 -27.46 43.90 92.56
C ALA A 7 -27.06 42.48 92.12
N LEU A 8 -27.03 41.52 93.05
CA LEU A 8 -26.74 40.12 92.74
C LEU A 8 -27.82 39.48 91.86
N VAL A 9 -29.10 39.83 92.08
CA VAL A 9 -30.21 39.36 91.24
C VAL A 9 -30.13 39.93 89.83
N SER A 10 -29.78 41.21 89.66
CA SER A 10 -29.59 41.82 88.33
C SER A 10 -28.44 41.16 87.57
N ALA A 11 -27.30 40.96 88.23
CA ALA A 11 -26.14 40.30 87.62
C ALA A 11 -26.47 38.86 87.17
N ALA A 12 -27.17 38.08 88.01
CA ALA A 12 -27.60 36.73 87.65
C ALA A 12 -28.61 36.71 86.48
N GLN A 13 -29.48 37.71 86.37
CA GLN A 13 -30.41 37.84 85.24
C GLN A 13 -29.68 38.20 83.95
N GLU A 14 -28.71 39.11 84.02
CA GLU A 14 -27.86 39.50 82.88
C GLU A 14 -27.04 38.30 82.39
N GLU A 15 -26.41 37.54 83.28
CA GLU A 15 -25.71 36.30 82.93
C GLU A 15 -26.63 35.26 82.29
N ALA A 16 -27.84 35.07 82.82
CA ALA A 16 -28.81 34.14 82.24
C ALA A 16 -29.28 34.57 80.83
N LEU A 17 -29.42 35.87 80.59
CA LEU A 17 -29.75 36.42 79.27
C LEU A 17 -28.59 36.26 78.29
N GLN A 18 -27.36 36.57 78.70
CA GLN A 18 -26.15 36.38 77.89
C GLN A 18 -25.94 34.91 77.53
N SER A 19 -26.10 34.00 78.50
CA SER A 19 -26.03 32.56 78.28
C SER A 19 -27.08 32.08 77.27
N ARG A 20 -28.32 32.58 77.36
CA ARG A 20 -29.38 32.27 76.39
C ARG A 20 -29.04 32.74 74.98
N GLN A 21 -28.52 33.96 74.84
CA GLN A 21 -28.10 34.51 73.55
C GLN A 21 -26.96 33.69 72.93
N GLN A 22 -25.97 33.27 73.74
CA GLN A 22 -24.88 32.41 73.28
C GLN A 22 -25.38 31.04 72.83
N ILE A 23 -26.28 30.41 73.59
CA ILE A 23 -26.87 29.12 73.20
C ILE A 23 -27.65 29.27 71.88
N GLN A 24 -28.32 30.40 71.67
CA GLN A 24 -29.06 30.64 70.44
C GLN A 24 -28.13 30.84 69.24
N ALA A 25 -27.06 31.62 69.39
CA ALA A 25 -26.03 31.79 68.36
C ALA A 25 -25.36 30.45 67.99
N LEU A 26 -24.99 29.64 68.99
CA LEU A 26 -24.41 28.31 68.75
C LEU A 26 -25.38 27.37 68.03
N ARG A 27 -26.69 27.45 68.32
CA ARG A 27 -27.70 26.66 67.60
C ARG A 27 -27.80 27.05 66.13
N GLU A 28 -27.76 28.35 65.84
CA GLU A 28 -27.78 28.84 64.45
C GLU A 28 -26.52 28.39 63.70
N GLU A 29 -25.35 28.45 64.35
CA GLU A 29 -24.09 27.98 63.78
C GLU A 29 -24.11 26.48 63.48
N VAL A 30 -24.64 25.65 64.39
CA VAL A 30 -24.79 24.21 64.16
C VAL A 30 -25.68 23.92 62.95
N VAL A 31 -26.78 24.66 62.77
CA VAL A 31 -27.65 24.51 61.60
C VAL A 31 -26.91 24.87 60.31
N GLN A 32 -26.17 25.98 60.30
CA GLN A 32 -25.38 26.39 59.14
C GLN A 32 -24.31 25.36 58.77
N LEU A 33 -23.59 24.84 59.77
CA LEU A 33 -22.56 23.81 59.55
C LEU A 33 -23.17 22.49 59.07
N GLN A 34 -24.33 22.08 59.60
CA GLN A 34 -25.04 20.90 59.10
C GLN A 34 -25.43 21.05 57.63
N GLU A 35 -25.90 22.23 57.22
CA GLU A 35 -26.25 22.47 55.83
C GLU A 35 -25.00 22.45 54.93
N GLN A 36 -23.90 23.08 55.36
CA GLN A 36 -22.63 23.03 54.63
C GLN A 36 -22.10 21.60 54.47
N LEU A 37 -22.16 20.78 55.53
CA LEU A 37 -21.79 19.36 55.46
C LEU A 37 -22.69 18.58 54.50
N SER A 38 -24.01 18.87 54.49
CA SER A 38 -24.94 18.22 53.57
C SER A 38 -24.61 18.53 52.11
N ARG A 39 -24.27 19.79 51.80
CA ARG A 39 -23.86 20.23 50.46
C ARG A 39 -22.54 19.58 50.05
N ALA A 40 -21.55 19.61 50.93
CA ALA A 40 -20.25 18.98 50.68
C ALA A 40 -20.36 17.47 50.42
N ARG A 41 -21.24 16.77 51.15
CA ARG A 41 -21.51 15.34 50.91
C ARG A 41 -22.12 15.09 49.55
N GLN A 42 -23.16 15.85 49.18
CA GLN A 42 -23.80 15.73 47.87
C GLN A 42 -22.80 16.00 46.74
N ASP A 43 -21.94 17.01 46.89
CA ASP A 43 -20.93 17.32 45.89
C ASP A 43 -19.89 16.18 45.81
N GLY A 44 -19.49 15.60 46.94
CA GLY A 44 -18.65 14.40 46.97
C GLY A 44 -19.27 13.23 46.20
N GLU A 45 -20.56 12.96 46.39
CA GLU A 45 -21.30 11.91 45.66
C GLU A 45 -21.38 12.20 44.15
N ARG A 46 -21.61 13.47 43.78
CA ARG A 46 -21.60 13.91 42.38
C ARG A 46 -20.23 13.69 41.73
N TRP A 47 -19.16 14.08 42.40
CA TRP A 47 -17.79 13.90 41.90
C TRP A 47 -17.40 12.42 41.81
N ALA A 48 -17.76 11.61 42.81
CA ALA A 48 -17.55 10.16 42.77
C ALA A 48 -18.27 9.52 41.56
N SER A 49 -19.52 9.91 41.32
CA SER A 49 -20.31 9.42 40.18
C SER A 49 -19.76 9.92 38.83
N ALA A 50 -19.25 11.15 38.77
CA ALA A 50 -18.60 11.68 37.58
C ALA A 50 -17.29 10.95 37.28
N LEU A 51 -16.45 10.73 38.30
CA LEU A 51 -15.20 10.00 38.18
C LEU A 51 -15.41 8.55 37.73
N GLN A 52 -16.42 7.86 38.29
CA GLN A 52 -16.73 6.50 37.88
C GLN A 52 -17.15 6.43 36.41
N ARG A 53 -17.94 7.41 35.93
CA ARG A 53 -18.34 7.49 34.51
C ARG A 53 -17.15 7.75 33.61
N THR A 54 -16.31 8.74 33.93
CA THR A 54 -15.12 9.04 33.12
C THR A 54 -14.14 7.87 33.10
N GLN A 55 -13.98 7.16 34.22
CA GLN A 55 -13.14 5.96 34.27
C GLN A 55 -13.66 4.86 33.35
N ARG A 56 -14.97 4.60 33.34
CA ARG A 56 -15.59 3.62 32.42
C ARG A 56 -15.39 4.04 30.96
N GLU A 57 -15.64 5.30 30.63
CA GLU A 57 -15.44 5.81 29.26
C GLU A 57 -13.98 5.67 28.80
N VAL A 58 -13.02 5.93 29.68
CA VAL A 58 -11.60 5.75 29.39
C VAL A 58 -11.29 4.26 29.15
N GLN A 59 -11.77 3.37 30.02
CA GLN A 59 -11.59 1.92 29.87
C GLN A 59 -12.21 1.39 28.58
N GLU A 60 -13.42 1.81 28.23
CA GLU A 60 -14.08 1.43 26.97
C GLU A 60 -13.29 1.92 25.76
N ARG A 61 -12.80 3.17 25.79
CA ARG A 61 -11.95 3.72 24.72
C ARG A 61 -10.62 2.97 24.60
N GLU A 62 -10.02 2.57 25.72
CA GLU A 62 -8.81 1.75 25.72
C GLU A 62 -9.08 0.36 25.14
N ALA A 63 -10.17 -0.29 25.54
CA ALA A 63 -10.57 -1.58 24.99
C ALA A 63 -10.81 -1.50 23.47
N MET A 64 -11.48 -0.45 22.99
CA MET A 64 -11.70 -0.23 21.56
C MET A 64 -10.40 0.00 20.79
N ARG A 65 -9.47 0.81 21.34
CA ARG A 65 -8.13 1.00 20.76
C ARG A 65 -7.34 -0.31 20.71
N GLY A 66 -7.37 -1.08 21.80
CA GLY A 66 -6.73 -2.40 21.87
C GLY A 66 -7.29 -3.38 20.85
N ALA A 67 -8.62 -3.42 20.68
CA ALA A 67 -9.27 -4.28 19.70
C ALA A 67 -8.91 -3.89 18.25
N GLU A 68 -8.85 -2.60 17.94
CA GLU A 68 -8.38 -2.12 16.63
C GLU A 68 -6.91 -2.47 16.39
N GLN A 69 -6.06 -2.27 17.40
CA GLN A 69 -4.64 -2.64 17.30
C GLN A 69 -4.46 -4.15 17.06
N ALA A 70 -5.26 -4.99 17.71
CA ALA A 70 -5.24 -6.43 17.50
C ALA A 70 -5.65 -6.81 16.07
N ARG A 71 -6.71 -6.17 15.51
CA ARG A 71 -7.12 -6.36 14.11
C ARG A 71 -6.02 -6.00 13.13
N GLN A 72 -5.34 -4.87 13.36
CA GLN A 72 -4.24 -4.43 12.50
C GLN A 72 -3.04 -5.40 12.57
N GLN A 73 -2.70 -5.88 13.77
CA GLN A 73 -1.63 -6.86 13.95
C GLN A 73 -1.94 -8.18 13.24
N GLU A 74 -3.19 -8.65 13.31
CA GLU A 74 -3.64 -9.85 12.60
C GLU A 74 -3.53 -9.66 11.09
N LEU A 75 -4.03 -8.55 10.54
CA LEU A 75 -3.90 -8.25 9.12
C LEU A 75 -2.43 -8.24 8.67
N ILE A 76 -1.55 -7.60 9.43
CA ILE A 76 -0.11 -7.58 9.12
C ILE A 76 0.47 -8.99 9.13
N ARG A 77 0.09 -9.82 10.11
CA ARG A 77 0.54 -11.21 10.21
C ARG A 77 0.07 -12.01 8.99
N ASP A 78 -1.19 -11.86 8.60
CA ASP A 78 -1.77 -12.58 7.47
C ASP A 78 -1.15 -12.14 6.14
N MET A 79 -0.95 -10.84 5.94
CA MET A 79 -0.26 -10.30 4.76
C MET A 79 1.18 -10.81 4.67
N LYS A 80 1.91 -10.86 5.79
CA LYS A 80 3.25 -11.44 5.84
C LYS A 80 3.24 -12.93 5.49
N GLY A 81 2.27 -13.68 6.02
CA GLY A 81 2.06 -15.09 5.69
C GLY A 81 1.85 -15.29 4.19
N ARG A 82 0.92 -14.54 3.60
CA ARG A 82 0.61 -14.62 2.16
C ARG A 82 1.81 -14.24 1.29
N LEU A 83 2.58 -13.23 1.68
CA LEU A 83 3.79 -12.84 0.96
C LEU A 83 4.82 -13.99 0.94
N LEU A 84 5.00 -14.68 2.07
CA LEU A 84 5.89 -15.82 2.15
C LEU A 84 5.41 -17.01 1.29
N GLU A 85 4.10 -17.27 1.23
CA GLU A 85 3.52 -18.26 0.33
C GLU A 85 3.82 -17.92 -1.14
N LEU A 86 3.54 -16.69 -1.55
CA LEU A 86 3.79 -16.23 -2.92
C LEU A 86 5.27 -16.29 -3.29
N LEU A 87 6.18 -15.99 -2.36
CA LEU A 87 7.61 -16.11 -2.59
C LEU A 87 8.02 -17.56 -2.83
N ARG A 88 7.49 -18.51 -2.04
CA ARG A 88 7.75 -19.95 -2.23
C ARG A 88 7.19 -20.45 -3.55
N GLU A 89 5.99 -20.04 -3.93
CA GLU A 89 5.38 -20.39 -5.22
C GLU A 89 6.22 -19.84 -6.39
N LYS A 90 6.64 -18.57 -6.30
CA LYS A 90 7.52 -17.93 -7.28
C LYS A 90 8.86 -18.67 -7.40
N ASP A 91 9.48 -19.06 -6.30
CA ASP A 91 10.75 -19.83 -6.32
C ASP A 91 10.55 -21.24 -6.93
N ALA A 92 9.42 -21.91 -6.63
CA ALA A 92 9.09 -23.19 -7.23
C ALA A 92 8.88 -23.11 -8.76
N LEU A 93 8.26 -22.03 -9.24
CA LEU A 93 8.11 -21.77 -10.68
C LEU A 93 9.45 -21.43 -11.33
N TRP A 94 10.29 -20.67 -10.65
CA TRP A 94 11.64 -20.34 -11.12
C TRP A 94 12.47 -21.60 -11.35
N HIS A 95 12.53 -22.50 -10.36
CA HIS A 95 13.25 -23.78 -10.48
C HIS A 95 12.74 -24.65 -11.62
N LYS A 96 11.42 -24.69 -11.85
CA LYS A 96 10.84 -25.43 -12.98
C LYS A 96 11.27 -24.84 -14.33
N THR A 97 11.44 -23.53 -14.42
CA THR A 97 11.79 -22.83 -15.66
C THR A 97 13.29 -22.93 -15.97
N GLU A 98 14.16 -22.80 -14.96
CA GLU A 98 15.60 -23.03 -15.12
C GLU A 98 15.93 -24.45 -15.59
N GLY A 99 15.17 -25.45 -15.12
CA GLY A 99 15.29 -26.84 -15.59
C GLY A 99 14.90 -27.06 -17.06
N ILE A 100 14.08 -26.17 -17.63
CA ILE A 100 13.63 -26.24 -19.03
C ILE A 100 14.64 -25.57 -19.98
N ASP A 101 15.23 -24.44 -19.59
CA ASP A 101 16.22 -23.72 -20.41
C ASP A 101 17.52 -24.50 -20.60
N LEU A 102 17.91 -25.33 -19.62
CA LEU A 102 19.11 -26.17 -19.71
C LEU A 102 18.94 -27.40 -20.61
N GLN A 103 17.70 -27.85 -20.88
CA GLN A 103 17.45 -29.07 -21.66
C GLN A 103 17.22 -28.83 -23.16
N THR A 104 17.22 -27.59 -23.64
CA THR A 104 16.98 -27.30 -25.06
C THR A 104 18.17 -26.55 -25.66
N PRO A 105 19.06 -27.20 -26.44
CA PRO A 105 20.00 -26.49 -27.30
C PRO A 105 19.18 -25.71 -28.34
N SER A 106 19.03 -24.41 -28.12
CA SER A 106 18.37 -23.53 -29.09
C SER A 106 19.12 -23.58 -30.44
N PRO A 107 18.44 -23.86 -31.56
CA PRO A 107 19.04 -23.83 -32.90
C PRO A 107 19.10 -22.37 -33.39
N ALA A 108 19.82 -21.52 -32.67
CA ALA A 108 20.09 -20.17 -33.16
C ALA A 108 20.97 -20.27 -34.42
N PRO A 109 20.56 -19.68 -35.57
CA PRO A 109 21.35 -19.73 -36.80
C PRO A 109 22.70 -19.05 -36.59
N ARG A 110 23.78 -19.79 -36.82
CA ARG A 110 25.16 -19.38 -36.50
C ARG A 110 25.77 -18.42 -37.52
N ASP A 111 24.98 -17.85 -38.43
CA ASP A 111 25.45 -17.06 -39.58
C ASP A 111 25.19 -15.55 -39.46
N VAL A 112 25.31 -15.01 -38.24
CA VAL A 112 25.13 -13.56 -37.94
C VAL A 112 26.23 -12.68 -38.61
N GLY A 113 27.27 -13.30 -39.17
CA GLY A 113 28.44 -12.64 -39.76
C GLY A 113 28.46 -12.55 -41.29
N LEU A 114 27.54 -13.17 -42.04
CA LEU A 114 27.63 -13.31 -43.50
C LEU A 114 26.57 -12.50 -44.25
N CYS A 115 26.92 -12.00 -45.43
CA CYS A 115 25.97 -11.41 -46.37
C CYS A 115 25.02 -12.48 -46.88
N SER A 116 23.72 -12.33 -46.64
CA SER A 116 22.70 -13.33 -47.01
C SER A 116 22.54 -13.57 -48.52
N ARG A 117 23.16 -12.75 -49.38
CA ARG A 117 23.10 -12.91 -50.85
C ARG A 117 24.35 -13.55 -51.44
N CYS A 118 25.54 -13.10 -51.03
CA CYS A 118 26.81 -13.54 -51.62
C CYS A 118 27.68 -14.35 -50.66
N GLY A 119 27.20 -14.62 -49.45
CA GLY A 119 27.90 -15.39 -48.42
C GLY A 119 29.18 -14.73 -47.89
N LYS A 120 29.50 -13.49 -48.29
CA LYS A 120 30.72 -12.80 -47.85
C LYS A 120 30.62 -12.38 -46.38
N ASP A 121 31.68 -12.66 -45.61
CA ASP A 121 31.82 -12.16 -44.24
C ASP A 121 31.76 -10.63 -44.16
N PHE A 122 31.03 -10.13 -43.18
CA PHE A 122 31.06 -8.73 -42.77
C PHE A 122 32.30 -8.46 -41.93
N ARG A 123 33.42 -8.09 -42.59
CA ARG A 123 34.61 -7.58 -41.93
C ARG A 123 34.29 -6.33 -41.09
N LEU A 124 35.15 -6.00 -40.12
CA LEU A 124 34.94 -4.93 -39.12
C LEU A 124 34.48 -3.58 -39.72
N LEU A 125 34.97 -3.23 -40.92
CA LEU A 125 34.69 -1.97 -41.61
C LEU A 125 33.59 -2.09 -42.69
N SER A 126 33.01 -3.27 -42.89
CA SER A 126 31.96 -3.48 -43.88
C SER A 126 30.65 -2.88 -43.41
N ARG A 127 30.12 -1.91 -44.17
CA ARG A 127 28.77 -1.36 -43.94
C ARG A 127 27.72 -2.46 -44.14
N ARG A 128 26.90 -2.66 -43.10
CA ARG A 128 25.85 -3.68 -43.05
C ARG A 128 24.49 -3.03 -43.26
N TYR A 129 23.73 -3.46 -44.27
CA TYR A 129 22.39 -2.94 -44.54
C TYR A 129 21.33 -3.95 -44.14
N SER A 130 20.33 -3.52 -43.39
CA SER A 130 19.15 -4.34 -43.10
C SER A 130 18.23 -4.40 -44.32
N CYS A 131 17.61 -5.56 -44.56
CA CYS A 131 16.48 -5.67 -45.47
C CYS A 131 15.37 -4.69 -45.01
N ARG A 132 14.81 -3.88 -45.93
CA ARG A 132 13.77 -2.89 -45.61
C ARG A 132 12.50 -3.54 -45.03
N TRP A 133 12.23 -4.77 -45.44
CA TRP A 133 11.05 -5.54 -45.04
C TRP A 133 11.23 -6.30 -43.72
N ALA A 134 12.45 -6.31 -43.15
CA ALA A 134 12.73 -6.87 -41.83
C ALA A 134 12.38 -5.89 -40.68
N GLN A 135 12.11 -4.61 -40.98
CA GLN A 135 11.82 -3.57 -39.98
C GLN A 135 10.33 -3.18 -39.95
N GLY A 136 9.44 -4.14 -40.23
CA GLY A 136 8.01 -3.97 -39.97
C GLY A 136 7.66 -4.44 -38.55
N ASP A 137 7.34 -3.45 -37.70
CA ASP A 137 6.53 -3.52 -36.47
C ASP A 137 7.12 -4.12 -35.18
N THR A 138 7.77 -3.25 -34.40
CA THR A 138 7.68 -3.27 -32.93
C THR A 138 6.75 -2.14 -32.46
N ARG A 139 5.44 -2.29 -32.69
CA ARG A 139 4.39 -1.54 -31.98
C ARG A 139 3.12 -2.39 -31.87
N GLU A 140 3.07 -3.18 -30.81
CA GLU A 140 1.95 -3.31 -29.86
C GLU A 140 0.51 -3.09 -30.37
N TYR A 141 -0.30 -4.16 -30.45
CA TYR A 141 -1.60 -4.26 -29.75
C TYR A 141 -2.21 -5.67 -29.86
N SER A 142 -2.65 -6.21 -28.72
CA SER A 142 -3.52 -7.38 -28.61
C SER A 142 -4.84 -7.16 -29.35
N ARG A 143 -5.35 -8.18 -30.08
CA ARG A 143 -6.77 -8.58 -30.08
C ARG A 143 -6.99 -9.88 -30.86
N VAL A 144 -7.87 -10.69 -30.28
CA VAL A 144 -8.39 -11.99 -30.71
C VAL A 144 -9.31 -11.83 -31.93
N THR A 145 -9.23 -12.74 -32.92
CA THR A 145 -10.32 -13.59 -33.50
C THR A 145 -10.01 -14.07 -34.94
N ASP A 146 -10.18 -15.38 -35.14
CA ASP A 146 -10.66 -16.17 -36.30
C ASP A 146 -10.12 -16.10 -37.75
N HIS A 147 -9.73 -17.31 -38.21
CA HIS A 147 -10.05 -18.04 -39.45
C HIS A 147 -10.11 -17.32 -40.81
N HIS A 148 -9.02 -17.47 -41.59
CA HIS A 148 -8.90 -17.92 -42.99
C HIS A 148 -7.67 -17.30 -43.69
N HIS A 149 -7.05 -18.08 -44.57
CA HIS A 149 -5.70 -17.94 -45.13
C HIS A 149 -5.27 -16.54 -45.61
N THR A 150 -4.15 -16.07 -45.05
CA THR A 150 -3.05 -15.39 -45.78
C THR A 150 -1.79 -15.50 -44.93
N PRO A 151 -0.59 -15.77 -45.50
CA PRO A 151 0.65 -15.68 -44.73
C PRO A 151 0.82 -14.23 -44.29
N THR A 152 0.50 -14.00 -43.02
CA THR A 152 0.53 -12.70 -42.37
C THR A 152 1.97 -12.21 -42.34
N VAL A 153 2.14 -10.92 -42.61
CA VAL A 153 3.41 -10.18 -42.71
C VAL A 153 4.44 -10.50 -41.61
N CYS A 154 3.99 -11.01 -40.45
CA CYS A 154 4.81 -11.44 -39.33
C CYS A 154 5.72 -12.66 -39.58
N SER A 155 5.50 -13.52 -40.59
CA SER A 155 6.42 -14.63 -40.88
C SER A 155 7.69 -14.19 -41.64
N LEU A 156 7.60 -13.10 -42.41
CA LEU A 156 8.70 -12.58 -43.24
C LEU A 156 9.78 -11.87 -42.42
N THR A 157 9.43 -11.28 -41.27
CA THR A 157 10.36 -10.64 -40.35
C THR A 157 11.31 -11.66 -39.71
N ARG A 158 10.84 -12.88 -39.40
CA ARG A 158 11.66 -13.99 -38.87
C ARG A 158 12.52 -14.66 -39.93
N LEU A 159 12.08 -14.67 -41.19
CA LEU A 159 12.73 -15.43 -42.26
C LEU A 159 14.00 -14.77 -42.79
N CYS A 160 14.03 -13.43 -42.90
CA CYS A 160 15.16 -12.82 -43.58
C CYS A 160 16.34 -12.48 -42.68
N GLN A 161 16.14 -12.02 -41.43
CA GLN A 161 17.12 -11.56 -40.39
C GLN A 161 18.45 -10.92 -40.90
N GLY A 162 18.50 -10.54 -42.17
CA GLY A 162 19.70 -10.76 -42.96
C GLY A 162 20.30 -9.43 -43.32
N LYS A 163 21.56 -9.26 -42.93
CA LYS A 163 22.35 -8.14 -43.39
C LYS A 163 22.81 -8.44 -44.81
N VAL A 164 22.78 -7.43 -45.67
CA VAL A 164 23.40 -7.46 -47.00
C VAL A 164 24.57 -6.48 -47.05
N CYS A 165 25.59 -6.81 -47.84
CA CYS A 165 26.72 -5.90 -48.05
C CYS A 165 26.32 -4.70 -48.92
N HIS A 166 27.13 -3.65 -48.87
CA HIS A 166 26.89 -2.43 -49.63
C HIS A 166 26.69 -2.71 -51.13
N THR A 167 27.56 -3.50 -51.76
CA THR A 167 27.45 -3.88 -53.17
C THR A 167 26.11 -4.54 -53.48
N CYS A 168 25.74 -5.57 -52.72
CA CYS A 168 24.46 -6.25 -52.89
C CYS A 168 23.25 -5.35 -52.58
N SER A 169 23.40 -4.33 -51.73
CA SER A 169 22.36 -3.35 -51.46
C SER A 169 22.20 -2.33 -52.59
N VAL A 170 23.29 -1.95 -53.28
CA VAL A 170 23.29 -0.95 -54.36
C VAL A 170 22.81 -1.57 -55.68
N ASP A 171 23.17 -2.83 -55.96
CA ASP A 171 22.64 -3.59 -57.11
C ASP A 171 21.10 -3.75 -57.03
N MET A 172 20.56 -3.80 -55.81
CA MET A 172 19.10 -3.84 -55.55
C MET A 172 18.44 -2.45 -55.61
N GLY A 173 19.20 -1.37 -55.83
CA GLY A 173 18.69 0.01 -55.90
C GLY A 173 17.67 0.24 -57.01
N LYS A 174 17.63 -0.62 -58.04
CA LYS A 174 16.62 -0.58 -59.11
C LYS A 174 15.29 -1.28 -58.76
N GLN A 175 15.24 -2.12 -57.71
CA GLN A 175 14.06 -2.94 -57.34
C GLN A 175 13.65 -2.83 -55.85
N GLY A 176 14.25 -1.91 -55.08
CA GLY A 176 13.98 -1.76 -53.65
C GLY A 176 14.76 -2.78 -52.81
N ARG A 177 15.26 -2.35 -51.65
CA ARG A 177 16.17 -3.13 -50.78
C ARG A 177 15.47 -4.33 -50.11
N CYS A 178 15.22 -5.39 -50.87
CA CYS A 178 14.65 -6.67 -50.43
C CYS A 178 15.70 -7.79 -50.53
N CYS A 179 15.73 -8.75 -49.61
CA CYS A 179 16.59 -9.93 -49.76
C CYS A 179 15.97 -10.95 -50.72
N LEU A 180 16.77 -11.88 -51.26
CA LEU A 180 16.33 -12.87 -52.26
C LEU A 180 15.14 -13.71 -51.75
N LEU A 181 15.19 -14.14 -50.49
CA LEU A 181 14.12 -14.92 -49.84
C LEU A 181 12.80 -14.13 -49.80
N CYS A 182 12.83 -12.86 -49.40
CA CYS A 182 11.64 -12.02 -49.37
C CYS A 182 11.13 -11.63 -50.76
N TYR A 183 12.00 -11.59 -51.78
CA TYR A 183 11.59 -11.37 -53.16
C TYR A 183 10.88 -12.58 -53.75
N GLN A 184 11.47 -13.78 -53.61
CA GLN A 184 10.90 -15.04 -54.13
C GLN A 184 9.55 -15.39 -53.48
N GLN A 185 9.38 -15.14 -52.18
CA GLN A 185 8.10 -15.40 -51.51
C GLN A 185 6.94 -14.50 -51.95
N ARG A 186 7.24 -13.30 -52.48
CA ARG A 186 6.20 -12.36 -52.92
C ARG A 186 5.93 -12.38 -54.41
N HIS A 187 6.89 -12.86 -55.19
CA HIS A 187 6.75 -13.04 -56.63
C HIS A 187 6.98 -14.51 -56.99
N PRO A 188 6.05 -15.41 -56.63
CA PRO A 188 6.18 -16.84 -56.94
C PRO A 188 6.11 -17.16 -58.45
N GLN A 189 5.82 -16.16 -59.29
CA GLN A 189 5.68 -16.31 -60.75
C GLN A 189 6.79 -15.62 -61.57
N ALA A 190 7.90 -15.21 -60.93
CA ALA A 190 9.09 -14.72 -61.64
C ALA A 190 10.21 -15.76 -61.57
N MET A 191 10.07 -16.83 -62.38
CA MET A 191 11.13 -17.71 -62.83
C MET A 191 11.25 -17.53 -64.34
#